data_AF-A0A822BXY5-F1
#
_entry.id   AF-A0A822BXY5-F1
#
_cell.length_a   1.000
_cell.length_b   1.000
_cell.length_c   1.000
_cell.angle_alpha   90.00
_cell.angle_beta   90.00
_cell.angle_gamma   90.00
#
_symmetry.space_group_name_H-M   'P 1'
#
loop_
_entity.id
_entity.type
_entity.pdbx_description
1 polymer ?
#
loop_
_entity_poly.entity_id
_entity_poly.type
_entity_poly.pdbx_seq_one_letter_code
_entity_poly.pdbx_strand_id
1 'polypeptide(L)' 'DDDQTIYVADTSNHRIVEWKRGATSGQVVAGGNGQGSGDHQLDNP' A
#
# COMPACT_ATOMS: atom_id res chain seq x y z
N ASP A 1 -9.05 4.03 20.87
CA ASP A 1 -8.59 3.45 19.61
C ASP A 1 -8.65 4.58 18.58
N ASP A 2 -7.54 5.31 18.44
CA ASP A 2 -7.44 6.52 17.61
C ASP A 2 -6.82 6.24 16.22
N ASP A 3 -6.38 4.99 15.98
CA ASP A 3 -5.71 4.60 14.75
C ASP A 3 -6.74 4.18 13.68
N GLN A 4 -7.58 5.14 13.26
CA GLN A 4 -8.37 5.00 12.02
C GLN A 4 -7.44 4.96 10.82
N THR A 5 -6.84 3.79 10.62
CA THR A 5 -5.94 3.49 9.51
C THR A 5 -6.73 2.81 8.40
N ILE A 6 -6.57 3.30 7.18
CA ILE A 6 -7.15 2.73 5.97
C ILE A 6 -6.01 2.17 5.13
N TYR A 7 -6.18 0.94 4.64
CA TYR A 7 -5.28 0.34 3.66
C TYR A 7 -5.93 0.42 2.28
N VAL A 8 -5.17 0.92 1.31
CA VAL A 8 -5.61 1.05 -0.08
C VAL A 8 -4.75 0.13 -0.95
N ALA A 9 -5.41 -0.73 -1.71
CA ALA A 9 -4.81 -1.48 -2.79
C ALA A 9 -4.67 -0.57 -4.01
N ASP A 10 -3.47 -0.04 -4.22
CA ASP A 10 -3.11 0.75 -5.40
C ASP A 10 -2.68 -0.23 -6.50
N THR A 11 -3.66 -0.98 -6.99
CA THR A 11 -3.53 -2.16 -7.87
C THR A 11 -2.63 -1.92 -9.08
N SER A 12 -2.84 -0.80 -9.78
CA SER A 12 -2.06 -0.43 -10.97
C SER A 12 -0.60 -0.10 -10.66
N ASN A 13 -0.29 0.28 -9.43
CA ASN A 13 1.08 0.52 -8.98
C ASN A 13 1.67 -0.68 -8.22
N HIS A 14 0.94 -1.79 -8.14
CA HIS A 14 1.39 -3.03 -7.50
C HIS A 14 1.91 -2.80 -6.08
N ARG A 15 1.14 -2.05 -5.27
CA ARG A 15 1.52 -1.66 -3.90
C ARG A 15 0.32 -1.50 -2.99
N ILE A 16 0.56 -1.64 -1.69
CA ILE A 16 -0.40 -1.30 -0.63
C ILE A 16 0.05 -0.01 0.05
N VAL A 17 -0.90 0.91 0.18
CA VAL A 17 -0.68 2.22 0.81
C VAL A 17 -1.50 2.33 2.09
N GLU A 18 -0.84 2.63 3.20
CA GLU A 18 -1.45 2.96 4.48
C GLU A 18 -1.79 4.46 4.55
N TRP A 19 -2.99 4.78 5.01
CA TRP A 19 -3.47 6.13 5.28
C TRP A 19 -3.96 6.25 6.72
N LYS A 20 -3.24 7.03 7.52
CA LYS A 20 -3.67 7.40 8.88
C LYS A 20 -4.68 8.54 8.84
N ARG A 21 -5.55 8.61 9.85
CA ARG A 21 -6.49 9.72 10.00
C ARG A 21 -5.76 11.07 9.99
N GLY A 22 -6.18 11.96 9.09
CA GLY A 22 -5.59 13.29 8.94
C GLY A 22 -4.24 13.34 8.21
N ALA A 23 -3.74 12.19 7.72
CA ALA A 23 -2.54 12.18 6.89
C ALA A 23 -2.81 12.89 5.54
N THR A 24 -1.84 13.69 5.10
CA THR A 24 -1.87 14.35 3.78
C THR A 24 -1.16 13.53 2.70
N SER A 25 -0.46 12.48 3.09
CA SER A 25 0.18 11.51 2.20
C SER A 25 0.08 10.09 2.78
N GLY A 26 0.02 9.10 1.90
CA GLY A 26 0.03 7.69 2.27
C GLY A 26 1.46 7.13 2.34
N GLN A 27 1.64 6.09 3.15
CA GLN A 27 2.89 5.35 3.27
C GLN A 27 2.77 4.01 2.54
N VAL A 28 3.71 3.69 1.65
CA VAL A 28 3.77 2.35 1.06
C VAL A 28 4.25 1.37 2.13
N VAL A 29 3.45 0.34 2.38
CA VAL A 29 3.73 -0.69 3.40
C VAL A 29 4.01 -2.07 2.78
N ALA A 30 3.67 -2.28 1.52
CA ALA A 30 4.01 -3.47 0.75
C ALA A 30 4.07 -3.18 -0.75
N GLY A 31 4.88 -3.94 -1.49
CA GLY A 31 5.03 -3.82 -2.95
C GLY A 31 5.79 -2.57 -3.40
N GLY A 32 5.49 -2.07 -4.59
CA GLY A 32 6.15 -0.90 -5.21
C GLY A 32 7.47 -1.20 -5.92
N ASN A 33 7.87 -2.47 -6.02
CA ASN A 33 9.08 -2.92 -6.73
C ASN A 33 8.75 -3.58 -8.09
N GLY A 34 7.69 -3.09 -8.73
CA GLY A 34 7.14 -3.65 -9.96
C GLY A 34 6.23 -4.87 -9.72
N GLN A 35 5.55 -5.27 -10.80
CA GLN A 35 4.69 -6.44 -10.83
C GLN A 35 5.50 -7.72 -10.70
N GLY A 36 5.07 -8.68 -9.87
CA GLY A 36 5.69 -10.00 -9.84
C GLY A 36 5.40 -10.82 -8.58
N SER A 37 6.02 -11.99 -8.52
CA SER A 37 5.87 -12.99 -7.44
C SER A 37 7.06 -13.07 -6.49
N GLY A 38 8.06 -12.18 -6.64
CA GLY A 38 9.16 -12.08 -5.67
C GLY A 38 8.72 -11.51 -4.33
N ASP A 39 9.51 -11.72 -3.28
CA ASP A 39 9.17 -11.40 -1.87
C ASP A 39 8.76 -9.93 -1.62
N HIS A 40 9.15 -9.02 -2.50
CA HIS A 40 8.90 -7.58 -2.39
C HIS A 40 8.10 -7.01 -3.58
N GLN A 41 7.50 -7.89 -4.38
CA GLN A 41 6.66 -7.57 -5.52
C GLN A 41 5.21 -7.96 -5.24
N LEU A 42 4.27 -7.26 -5.87
CA LEU A 42 2.85 -7.62 -5.85
C LEU A 42 2.35 -7.72 -7.28
N ASP A 43 1.28 -8.47 -7.50
CA ASP A 43 0.65 -8.59 -8.81
C ASP A 43 -0.86 -8.45 -8.65
N ASN A 44 -1.39 -7.29 -9.07
CA ASN A 44 -2.79 -6.90 -8.91
C ASN A 44 -3.35 -7.19 -7.49
N PRO A 45 -2.70 -6.64 -6.44
CA PRO A 45 -3.10 -6.88 -5.04
C PRO A 45 -4.42 -6.21 -4.67
#